data_AF-A0A7R8WE97-F1
#
_entry.id   AF-A0A7R8WE97-F1
#
_cell.length_a   1.000
_cell.length_b   1.000
_cell.length_c   1.000
_cell.angle_alpha   90.00
_cell.angle_beta   90.00
_cell.angle_gamma   90.00
#
_symmetry.space_group_name_H-M   'P 1'
#
loop_
_entity.id
_entity.type
_entity.pdbx_description
1 polymer ?
#
loop_
_entity_poly.entity_id
_entity_poly.type
_entity_poly.pdbx_seq_one_letter_code
_entity_poly.pdbx_strand_id
1 'polypeptide(L)'
;MHFRAMTLRSQITLFLLKLDIFWVLLQVTGIDSAEVIYAVNAGGEAHTDSSGIHYMRDHAQVGVASDFGKQWVIGRVPEADQILYQTERYNHHTFGYDIPIPGDGEYVLVLKFAEVYFNEPRRKVSNF
;
A
#
# COMPACT_ATOMS: atom_id res chain seq x y z
N MET A 1 3.78 62.20 12.62
CA MET A 1 2.77 61.10 12.66
C MET A 1 2.81 60.15 11.46
N HIS A 2 3.30 60.56 10.27
CA HIS A 2 3.32 59.71 9.06
C HIS A 2 4.26 58.45 9.12
N PHE A 3 5.41 58.53 9.80
CA PHE A 3 6.41 57.45 9.79
C PHE A 3 5.99 56.17 10.55
N ARG A 4 5.18 56.32 11.61
CA ARG A 4 4.68 55.19 12.42
C ARG A 4 3.63 54.35 11.67
N ALA A 5 2.80 54.98 10.85
CA ALA A 5 1.78 54.30 10.06
C ALA A 5 2.38 53.43 8.94
N MET A 6 3.48 53.88 8.34
CA MET A 6 4.19 53.13 7.28
C MET A 6 4.91 51.89 7.83
N THR A 7 5.46 51.98 9.05
CA THR A 7 6.10 50.85 9.75
C THR A 7 5.06 49.79 10.15
N LEU A 8 3.89 50.21 10.65
CA LEU A 8 2.80 49.30 11.04
C LEU A 8 2.21 48.56 9.84
N ARG A 9 2.02 49.25 8.70
CA ARG A 9 1.57 48.61 7.45
C ARG A 9 2.54 47.52 7.00
N SER A 10 3.85 47.79 7.03
CA SER A 10 4.88 46.80 6.67
C SER A 10 4.85 45.56 7.57
N GLN A 11 4.73 45.73 8.89
CA GLN A 11 4.66 44.61 9.84
C GLN A 11 3.42 43.73 9.64
N ILE A 12 2.28 44.35 9.33
CA ILE A 12 1.04 43.62 9.01
C ILE A 12 1.21 42.82 7.72
N THR A 13 1.79 43.41 6.67
CA THR A 13 2.05 42.71 5.41
C THR A 13 2.98 41.52 5.60
N LEU A 14 4.06 41.66 6.38
CA LEU A 14 4.99 40.58 6.71
C LEU A 14 4.33 39.45 7.52
N PHE A 15 3.43 39.79 8.43
CA PHE A 15 2.68 38.80 9.23
C PHE A 15 1.70 38.00 8.36
N LEU A 16 0.96 38.66 7.48
CA LEU A 16 0.05 38.01 6.53
C LEU A 16 0.81 37.09 5.58
N LEU A 17 1.95 37.53 5.05
CA LEU A 17 2.79 36.74 4.14
C LEU A 17 3.35 35.47 4.81
N LYS A 18 3.68 35.54 6.11
CA LYS A 18 4.09 34.36 6.90
C LYS A 18 2.94 33.39 7.16
N LEU A 19 1.73 33.92 7.41
CA LEU A 19 0.52 33.11 7.53
C LEU A 19 0.20 32.39 6.23
N ASP A 20 0.28 33.08 5.09
CA ASP A 20 0.06 32.48 3.78
C ASP A 20 1.09 31.38 3.48
N ILE A 21 2.37 31.61 3.76
CA ILE A 21 3.42 30.58 3.61
C ILE A 21 3.13 29.38 4.53
N PHE A 22 2.73 29.61 5.78
CA PHE A 22 2.39 28.54 6.72
C PHE A 22 1.19 27.71 6.23
N TRP A 23 0.15 28.37 5.69
CA TRP A 23 -1.00 27.69 5.11
C TRP A 23 -0.66 26.90 3.85
N VAL A 24 0.19 27.45 2.96
CA VAL A 24 0.67 26.75 1.77
C VAL A 24 1.51 25.54 2.17
N LEU A 25 2.39 25.66 3.17
CA LEU A 25 3.18 24.53 3.68
C LEU A 25 2.28 23.45 4.32
N LEU A 26 1.17 23.84 4.95
CA LEU A 26 0.17 22.91 5.49
C LEU A 26 -0.60 22.17 4.38
N GLN A 27 -0.78 22.78 3.21
CA GLN A 27 -1.45 22.17 2.06
C GLN A 27 -0.52 21.21 1.29
N VAL A 28 0.80 21.42 1.32
CA VAL A 28 1.79 20.61 0.59
C VAL A 28 2.07 19.25 1.25
N THR A 29 1.48 18.94 2.41
CA THR A 29 1.65 17.61 3.05
C THR A 29 0.82 16.51 2.40
N GLY A 30 -0.03 16.82 1.42
CA GLY A 30 -0.77 15.84 0.64
C GLY A 30 0.08 15.26 -0.49
N ILE A 31 0.99 14.34 -0.16
CA ILE A 31 1.44 13.37 -1.17
C ILE A 31 0.20 12.54 -1.48
N ASP A 32 -0.29 12.63 -2.71
CA ASP A 32 -1.34 11.77 -3.25
C ASP A 32 -0.76 10.35 -3.33
N SER A 33 -0.70 9.69 -2.17
CA SER A 33 -0.45 8.26 -2.10
C SER A 33 -1.59 7.63 -2.88
N ALA A 34 -1.27 6.89 -3.94
CA ALA A 34 -2.25 6.08 -4.65
C ALA A 34 -3.10 5.34 -3.61
N GLU A 35 -4.40 5.62 -3.60
CA GLU A 35 -5.32 5.06 -2.63
C GLU A 35 -5.39 3.55 -2.85
N VAL A 36 -5.03 2.77 -1.83
CA VAL A 36 -5.21 1.31 -1.89
C VAL A 36 -6.67 1.02 -1.59
N ILE A 37 -7.44 0.84 -2.65
CA ILE A 37 -8.87 0.51 -2.56
C ILE A 37 -9.13 -0.96 -2.20
N TYR A 38 -8.15 -1.83 -2.43
CA TYR A 38 -8.28 -3.27 -2.17
C TYR A 38 -6.91 -3.94 -2.02
N ALA A 39 -6.75 -4.76 -0.98
CA ALA A 39 -5.59 -5.62 -0.79
C ALA A 39 -6.00 -6.90 -0.03
N VAL A 40 -5.46 -8.05 -0.44
CA VAL A 40 -5.76 -9.36 0.14
C VAL A 40 -4.47 -10.14 0.40
N ASN A 41 -4.36 -10.79 1.56
CA ASN A 41 -3.27 -11.69 1.87
C ASN A 41 -3.64 -13.12 1.46
N ALA A 42 -3.23 -13.56 0.27
CA ALA A 42 -3.62 -14.86 -0.27
C ALA A 42 -3.20 -16.03 0.64
N GLY A 43 -4.16 -16.88 1.02
CA GLY A 43 -3.98 -18.00 1.93
C GLY A 43 -3.76 -17.63 3.39
N GLY A 44 -3.84 -16.34 3.74
CA GLY A 44 -3.43 -15.84 5.05
C GLY A 44 -4.49 -15.01 5.76
N GLU A 45 -4.14 -14.63 6.99
CA GLU A 45 -4.93 -13.73 7.83
C GLU A 45 -4.73 -12.26 7.45
N ALA A 46 -5.61 -11.40 7.97
CA ALA A 46 -5.49 -9.95 7.78
C ALA A 46 -4.19 -9.43 8.39
N HIS A 47 -3.55 -8.48 7.71
CA HIS A 47 -2.27 -7.93 8.12
C HIS A 47 -2.10 -6.50 7.58
N THR A 48 -1.54 -5.61 8.39
CA THR A 48 -1.17 -4.26 7.93
C THR A 48 0.34 -4.20 7.80
N ASP A 49 0.83 -3.87 6.60
CA ASP A 49 2.26 -3.82 6.33
C ASP A 49 2.93 -2.56 6.90
N SER A 50 4.26 -2.53 6.87
CA SER A 50 5.07 -1.42 7.34
C SER A 50 4.84 -0.09 6.60
N SER A 51 4.21 -0.13 5.42
CA SER A 51 3.81 1.05 4.65
C SER A 51 2.38 1.52 4.98
N GLY A 52 1.69 0.82 5.88
CA GLY A 52 0.33 1.13 6.32
C GLY A 52 -0.78 0.53 5.43
N ILE A 53 -0.44 -0.34 4.47
CA ILE A 53 -1.44 -0.98 3.61
C ILE A 53 -2.10 -2.12 4.39
N HIS A 54 -3.43 -2.05 4.51
CA HIS A 54 -4.21 -3.11 5.16
C HIS A 54 -4.60 -4.20 4.16
N TYR A 55 -3.97 -5.37 4.29
CA TYR A 55 -4.35 -6.58 3.59
C TYR A 55 -5.45 -7.29 4.37
N MET A 56 -6.59 -7.51 3.71
CA MET A 56 -7.68 -8.30 4.27
C MET A 56 -7.31 -9.78 4.30
N ARG A 57 -7.95 -10.53 5.20
CA ARG A 57 -7.85 -11.99 5.22
C ARG A 57 -8.37 -12.57 3.92
N ASP A 58 -7.78 -13.67 3.50
CA ASP A 58 -8.24 -14.40 2.34
C ASP A 58 -9.66 -14.94 2.54
N HIS A 59 -10.51 -14.73 1.55
CA HIS A 59 -11.91 -15.18 1.51
C HIS A 59 -12.22 -16.01 0.27
N ALA A 60 -11.23 -16.30 -0.59
CA ALA A 60 -11.44 -17.14 -1.75
C ALA A 60 -11.81 -18.57 -1.34
N GLN A 61 -12.87 -19.08 -1.94
CA GLN A 61 -13.41 -20.42 -1.66
C GLN A 61 -12.76 -21.50 -2.54
N VAL A 62 -12.12 -21.09 -3.64
CA VAL A 62 -11.50 -21.98 -4.61
C VAL A 62 -9.99 -22.00 -4.39
N GLY A 63 -9.37 -23.18 -4.54
CA GLY A 63 -7.95 -23.38 -4.27
C GLY A 63 -7.65 -23.74 -2.82
N VAL A 64 -6.37 -23.90 -2.53
CA VAL A 64 -5.84 -24.37 -1.25
C VAL A 64 -5.02 -23.24 -0.63
N ALA A 65 -5.39 -22.84 0.59
CA ALA A 65 -4.57 -21.98 1.43
C ALA A 65 -3.44 -22.80 2.04
N SER A 66 -2.22 -22.25 2.03
CA SER A 66 -1.02 -22.91 2.51
C SER A 66 -0.15 -21.90 3.25
N ASP A 67 0.37 -22.30 4.42
CA ASP A 67 1.36 -21.55 5.17
C ASP A 67 2.75 -22.19 5.15
N PHE A 68 2.99 -23.04 4.13
CA PHE A 68 4.26 -23.72 3.91
C PHE A 68 5.45 -22.75 3.91
N GLY A 69 5.25 -21.50 3.48
CA GLY A 69 6.29 -20.48 3.47
C GLY A 69 6.77 -20.03 4.85
N LYS A 70 6.00 -20.22 5.93
CA LYS A 70 6.36 -19.77 7.30
C LYS A 70 7.65 -20.38 7.84
N GLN A 71 8.10 -21.51 7.29
CA GLN A 71 9.36 -22.13 7.68
C GLN A 71 10.59 -21.38 7.14
N TRP A 72 10.40 -20.45 6.20
CA TRP A 72 11.47 -19.73 5.52
C TRP A 72 11.47 -18.26 5.90
N VAL A 73 12.68 -17.70 6.05
CA VAL A 73 12.86 -16.24 6.10
C VAL A 73 12.83 -15.70 4.68
N ILE A 74 11.95 -14.73 4.42
CA ILE A 74 11.81 -14.12 3.10
C ILE A 74 12.76 -12.92 3.00
N GLY A 75 13.74 -13.03 2.10
CA GLY A 75 14.72 -11.96 1.88
C GLY A 75 14.12 -10.72 1.21
N ARG A 76 14.74 -9.56 1.46
CA ARG A 76 14.35 -8.25 0.88
C ARG A 76 12.95 -7.75 1.30
N VAL A 77 12.41 -8.29 2.39
CA VAL A 77 11.14 -7.90 2.98
C VAL A 77 11.39 -7.53 4.46
N PRO A 78 10.81 -6.43 4.98
CA PRO A 78 10.85 -6.13 6.41
C PRO A 78 10.32 -7.30 7.24
N GLU A 79 10.88 -7.53 8.43
CA GLU A 79 10.50 -8.68 9.26
C GLU A 79 8.99 -8.72 9.57
N ALA A 80 8.39 -7.56 9.85
CA ALA A 80 6.96 -7.45 10.11
C ALA A 80 6.09 -7.87 8.91
N ASP A 81 6.58 -7.69 7.69
CA ASP A 81 5.81 -7.88 6.45
C ASP A 81 6.04 -9.26 5.83
N GLN A 82 6.96 -10.06 6.37
CA GLN A 82 7.27 -11.39 5.84
C GLN A 82 6.05 -12.30 5.74
N ILE A 83 5.07 -12.13 6.64
CA ILE A 83 3.84 -12.91 6.65
C ILE A 83 3.08 -12.85 5.32
N LEU A 84 3.13 -11.71 4.61
CA LEU A 84 2.49 -11.53 3.31
C LEU A 84 3.13 -12.36 2.17
N TYR A 85 4.31 -12.93 2.44
CA TYR A 85 5.08 -13.75 1.50
C TYR A 85 5.26 -15.19 2.00
N GLN A 86 4.75 -15.49 3.21
CA GLN A 86 4.85 -16.81 3.84
C GLN A 86 3.56 -17.62 3.75
N THR A 87 2.45 -16.97 3.38
CA THR A 87 1.19 -17.63 3.04
C THR A 87 0.92 -17.55 1.55
N GLU A 88 0.29 -18.58 1.00
CA GLU A 88 -0.11 -18.62 -0.40
C GLU A 88 -1.50 -19.25 -0.56
N ARG A 89 -2.17 -18.89 -1.66
CA ARG A 89 -3.27 -19.68 -2.20
C ARG A 89 -2.85 -20.23 -3.56
N TYR A 90 -2.98 -21.54 -3.73
CA TYR A 90 -2.70 -22.18 -5.00
C TYR A 90 -3.89 -22.99 -5.51
N ASN A 91 -3.93 -23.23 -6.81
CA ASN A 91 -4.87 -24.13 -7.46
C ASN A 91 -4.15 -24.80 -8.63
N HIS A 92 -4.54 -26.03 -8.99
CA HIS A 92 -4.01 -26.74 -10.17
C HIS A 92 -4.70 -26.34 -11.47
N HIS A 93 -5.82 -25.62 -11.37
CA HIS A 93 -6.59 -25.03 -12.47
C HIS A 93 -6.58 -23.50 -12.31
N THR A 94 -7.75 -22.92 -12.04
CA THR A 94 -7.93 -21.47 -11.96
C THR A 94 -8.67 -21.12 -10.67
N PHE A 95 -8.29 -19.98 -10.09
CA PHE A 95 -9.05 -19.28 -9.06
C PHE A 95 -8.83 -17.77 -9.26
N GLY A 96 -9.64 -16.94 -8.60
CA GLY A 96 -9.51 -15.49 -8.70
C GLY A 96 -10.18 -14.80 -7.52
N TYR A 97 -10.03 -13.47 -7.49
CA TYR A 97 -10.68 -12.59 -6.53
C TYR A 97 -11.62 -11.65 -7.29
N ASP A 98 -12.85 -11.53 -6.80
CA ASP A 98 -13.79 -10.52 -7.26
C ASP A 98 -13.54 -9.24 -6.46
N ILE A 99 -13.01 -8.22 -7.15
CA ILE A 99 -12.63 -6.94 -6.53
C ILE A 99 -13.73 -5.92 -6.84
N PRO A 100 -14.43 -5.38 -5.82
CA PRO A 100 -15.40 -4.30 -6.04
C PRO A 100 -14.65 -3.02 -6.38
N ILE A 101 -14.77 -2.56 -7.63
CA ILE A 101 -14.16 -1.34 -8.12
C ILE A 101 -15.16 -0.18 -7.97
N PRO A 102 -14.77 0.99 -7.40
CA PRO A 102 -15.69 2.07 -7.05
C PRO A 102 -16.26 2.82 -8.26
N GLY A 103 -15.63 2.75 -9.43
CA GLY A 103 -16.10 3.38 -10.65
C GLY A 103 -15.12 3.25 -11.81
N ASP A 104 -15.44 3.87 -12.93
CA ASP A 104 -14.56 3.85 -14.11
C ASP A 104 -13.29 4.65 -13.86
N GLY A 105 -12.14 4.12 -14.25
CA GLY A 105 -10.85 4.76 -14.05
C GLY A 105 -9.66 3.85 -14.38
N GLU A 106 -8.46 4.40 -14.23
CA GLU A 106 -7.22 3.65 -14.32
C GLU A 106 -6.85 3.10 -12.94
N TYR A 107 -6.58 1.79 -12.88
CA TYR A 107 -6.21 1.10 -11.65
C TYR A 107 -4.87 0.41 -11.82
N VAL A 108 -4.07 0.42 -10.75
CA VAL A 108 -2.80 -0.30 -10.71
C VAL A 108 -3.00 -1.59 -9.92
N LEU A 109 -2.80 -2.73 -10.59
CA LEU A 109 -2.75 -4.03 -9.92
C LEU A 109 -1.32 -4.38 -9.55
N VAL A 110 -1.05 -4.51 -8.26
CA VAL A 110 0.25 -4.96 -7.73
C VAL A 110 0.11 -6.40 -7.25
N LEU A 111 0.80 -7.33 -7.92
CA LEU A 111 0.89 -8.73 -7.50
C LEU A 111 2.24 -8.98 -6.83
N LYS A 112 2.20 -9.42 -5.56
CA LYS A 112 3.37 -9.82 -4.78
C LYS A 112 3.45 -11.35 -4.80
N PHE A 113 4.53 -11.91 -5.34
CA PHE A 113 4.73 -13.36 -5.45
C PHE A 113 5.94 -13.82 -4.62
N ALA A 114 5.79 -14.98 -3.99
CA ALA A 114 6.88 -15.76 -3.42
C ALA A 114 6.68 -17.24 -3.78
N GLU A 115 7.67 -17.83 -4.46
CA GLU A 115 7.71 -19.29 -4.66
C GLU A 115 8.48 -19.91 -3.49
N VAL A 116 7.77 -20.65 -2.64
CA VAL A 116 8.30 -21.20 -1.40
C VAL A 116 8.33 -22.73 -1.37
N TYR A 117 7.81 -23.38 -2.41
CA TYR A 117 7.69 -24.84 -2.51
C TYR A 117 8.73 -25.43 -3.47
N PHE A 118 8.83 -24.90 -4.69
CA PHE A 118 9.78 -25.36 -5.69
C PHE A 118 11.13 -24.64 -5.56
N ASN A 119 12.21 -25.41 -5.58
CA ASN A 119 13.58 -24.91 -5.52
C ASN A 119 14.28 -24.84 -6.90
N GLU A 120 13.53 -25.06 -7.98
CA GLU A 120 14.05 -25.08 -9.35
C GLU A 120 13.21 -24.19 -10.27
N PRO A 121 13.82 -23.50 -11.25
CA PRO A 121 13.10 -22.74 -12.25
C PRO A 121 12.16 -23.62 -13.09
N ARG A 122 11.09 -23.01 -13.63
CA ARG A 122 10.12 -23.65 -14.56
C ARG A 122 9.30 -24.82 -13.97
N ARG A 123 9.37 -25.07 -12.67
CA ARG A 123 8.51 -26.07 -12.00
C ARG A 123 7.06 -25.61 -11.84
N LYS A 124 6.85 -24.29 -11.80
CA LYS A 124 5.55 -23.63 -11.79
C LYS A 124 5.56 -22.52 -12.85
N VAL A 125 4.51 -22.48 -13.66
CA VAL A 125 4.22 -21.42 -14.63
C VAL A 125 2.77 -21.03 -14.42
N SER A 126 2.52 -19.74 -14.23
CA SER A 126 1.19 -19.19 -13.93
C SER A 126 0.81 -18.16 -14.99
N ASN A 127 -0.47 -18.14 -15.34
CA ASN A 127 -1.09 -17.07 -16.12
C ASN A 127 -1.89 -16.18 -15.17
N PHE A 128 -1.85 -14.87 -15.42
CA PHE A 128 -2.55 -13.84 -14.66
C PHE A 128 -3.27 -12.90 -15.61
#